data_AF-A0A8T9C542-F1
#
_entry.id   AF-A0A8T9C542-F1
#
_cell.length_a   1.000
_cell.length_b   1.000
_cell.length_c   1.000
_cell.angle_alpha   90.00
_cell.angle_beta   90.00
_cell.angle_gamma   90.00
#
_symmetry.space_group_name_H-M   'P 1'
#
loop_
_entity.id
_entity.type
_entity.pdbx_description
1 polymer ?
#
loop_
_entity_poly.entity_id
_entity_poly.type
_entity_poly.pdbx_seq_one_letter_code
_entity_poly.pdbx_strand_id
1 'polypeptide(L)'
;MSTPQVLGLKRTWGTGKSLNMGLKAWVGVFGLGTQPVNYTSLGNFSAPSYFTTLKNQNMIPSLSWSYTAGAQYQLKKVFGQLIFGGYDAARIEANSASFDLAQDQDRDIVVAIQEINYIGSTQTKLLSTPIYAFVDSTDPLIWLPESACTAFEKAFSLVLEPSTNRYLLNDSQHATLRTANPSVTFLLANSLSGGQTVSINLPYAAFDLMVSYPIVEEPTYYFPLRKAANDSQYTLGRTFLQEAKLRVT
;
A
#
# COMPACT_ATOMS: atom_id res chain seq x y z
N MET A 1 7.97 64.74 -4.78
CA MET A 1 7.29 63.43 -4.67
C MET A 1 7.92 62.49 -5.68
N SER A 2 8.80 61.63 -5.20
CA SER A 2 9.60 60.69 -6.00
C SER A 2 8.77 59.47 -6.38
N THR A 3 8.56 59.28 -7.66
CA THR A 3 8.03 58.06 -8.28
C THR A 3 9.02 56.91 -8.05
N PRO A 4 8.59 55.72 -7.58
CA PRO A 4 9.50 54.58 -7.44
C PRO A 4 9.84 54.02 -8.82
N GLN A 5 11.13 53.80 -9.04
CA GLN A 5 11.68 53.09 -10.20
C GLN A 5 11.27 51.62 -10.16
N VAL A 6 10.58 51.15 -11.20
CA VAL A 6 10.33 49.72 -11.44
C VAL A 6 11.60 49.14 -12.03
N LEU A 7 12.34 48.34 -11.25
CA LEU A 7 13.48 47.59 -11.74
C LEU A 7 12.99 46.40 -12.57
N GLY A 8 12.94 46.58 -13.89
CA GLY A 8 12.66 45.51 -14.83
C GLY A 8 13.84 44.54 -14.96
N LEU A 9 13.71 43.33 -14.43
CA LEU A 9 14.60 42.22 -14.77
C LEU A 9 14.04 41.50 -16.00
N LYS A 10 14.57 41.89 -17.16
CA LYS A 10 14.46 41.21 -18.45
C LYS A 10 15.16 39.86 -18.33
N ARG A 11 14.42 38.76 -18.09
CA ARG A 11 14.98 37.39 -18.26
C ARG A 11 14.73 36.91 -19.68
N THR A 12 15.84 36.75 -20.37
CA THR A 12 16.03 36.11 -21.67
C THR A 12 15.35 34.73 -21.71
N TRP A 13 14.69 34.45 -22.83
CA TRP A 13 14.18 33.12 -23.18
C TRP A 13 15.34 32.17 -23.44
N GLY A 14 15.75 31.42 -22.42
CA GLY A 14 16.51 30.18 -22.59
C GLY A 14 15.52 29.02 -22.57
N THR A 15 15.59 28.14 -23.57
CA THR A 15 14.85 26.87 -23.61
C THR A 15 15.34 25.93 -22.51
N GLY A 16 14.92 26.19 -21.28
CA GLY A 16 14.96 25.23 -20.19
C GLY A 16 13.58 24.59 -20.08
N LYS A 17 13.47 23.29 -20.34
CA LYS A 17 12.31 22.51 -19.94
C LYS A 17 12.06 22.78 -18.46
N SER A 18 10.97 23.47 -18.12
CA SER A 18 10.54 23.54 -16.73
C SER A 18 10.07 22.15 -16.35
N LEU A 19 10.93 21.37 -15.71
CA LEU A 19 10.49 20.28 -14.85
C LEU A 19 9.81 20.95 -13.65
N ASN A 20 8.54 21.27 -13.82
CA ASN A 20 7.65 21.62 -12.73
C ASN A 20 7.30 20.32 -12.00
N MET A 21 8.31 19.64 -11.47
CA MET A 21 8.15 18.52 -10.57
C MET A 21 7.85 19.13 -9.20
N GLY A 22 6.56 19.31 -8.90
CA GLY A 22 6.12 19.39 -7.53
C GLY A 22 6.47 18.08 -6.84
N LEU A 23 7.72 17.93 -6.40
CA LEU A 23 8.16 16.81 -5.58
C LEU A 23 7.24 16.79 -4.37
N LYS A 24 6.34 15.80 -4.31
CA LYS A 24 5.58 15.51 -3.10
C LYS A 24 6.59 15.01 -2.07
N ALA A 25 7.16 15.93 -1.32
CA ALA A 25 8.07 15.60 -0.24
C ALA A 25 7.28 14.90 0.87
N TRP A 26 7.62 13.63 1.12
CA TRP A 26 7.18 12.93 2.32
C TRP A 26 7.96 13.50 3.50
N VAL A 27 7.27 14.18 4.41
CA VAL A 27 7.91 14.85 5.56
C VAL A 27 8.09 13.92 6.77
N GLY A 28 7.59 12.69 6.69
CA GLY A 28 7.74 11.68 7.74
C GLY A 28 6.74 10.54 7.65
N VAL A 29 6.78 9.67 8.65
CA VAL A 29 5.83 8.55 8.86
C VAL A 29 5.00 8.87 10.09
N PHE A 30 3.70 8.57 10.03
CA PHE A 30 2.79 8.71 11.15
C PHE A 30 2.49 7.33 11.75
N GLY A 31 3.11 7.03 12.90
CA GLY A 31 2.92 5.76 13.59
C GLY A 31 1.55 5.64 14.25
N LEU A 32 0.90 4.49 14.08
CA LEU A 32 -0.43 4.18 14.66
C LEU A 32 -0.35 3.34 15.95
N GLY A 33 0.87 3.10 16.46
CA GLY A 33 1.09 2.37 17.70
C GLY A 33 0.58 3.14 18.94
N THR A 34 0.19 2.38 19.95
CA THR A 34 -0.21 2.89 21.29
C THR A 34 0.99 3.05 22.22
N GLN A 35 2.12 2.43 21.87
CA GLN A 35 3.31 2.39 22.70
C GLN A 35 4.01 3.75 22.82
N PRO A 36 4.60 4.07 23.99
CA PRO A 36 5.36 5.29 24.16
C PRO A 36 6.50 5.42 23.11
N VAL A 37 6.66 6.63 22.57
CA VAL A 37 7.74 6.93 21.62
C VAL A 37 9.00 7.24 22.42
N ASN A 38 10.07 6.49 22.14
CA ASN A 38 11.36 6.66 22.81
C ASN A 38 12.29 7.59 22.01
N TYR A 39 12.76 8.66 22.65
CA TYR A 39 13.66 9.65 22.07
C TYR A 39 15.07 9.49 22.65
N THR A 40 15.82 8.53 22.13
CA THR A 40 17.19 8.24 22.59
C THR A 40 18.17 9.37 22.25
N SER A 41 17.97 10.07 21.12
CA SER A 41 18.83 11.16 20.67
C SER A 41 18.49 12.53 21.29
N LEU A 42 17.34 12.67 21.97
CA LEU A 42 16.88 13.93 22.57
C LEU A 42 16.82 13.86 24.10
N GLY A 43 17.87 13.33 24.73
CA GLY A 43 17.96 13.28 26.20
C GLY A 43 17.32 12.05 26.84
N ASN A 44 17.11 10.98 26.06
CA ASN A 44 16.67 9.67 26.54
C ASN A 44 15.38 9.73 27.37
N PHE A 45 14.34 10.34 26.82
CA PHE A 45 13.01 10.37 27.42
C PHE A 45 11.99 9.62 26.56
N SER A 46 10.85 9.31 27.16
CA SER A 46 9.71 8.70 26.49
C SER A 46 8.51 9.62 26.58
N ALA A 47 7.72 9.69 25.51
CA ALA A 47 6.44 10.40 25.50
C ALA A 47 5.32 9.46 25.06
N PRO A 48 4.07 9.65 25.54
CA PRO A 48 2.94 8.90 25.02
C PRO A 48 2.83 9.04 23.50
N SER A 49 2.38 7.99 22.81
CA SER A 49 2.11 8.12 21.38
C SER A 49 1.05 9.18 21.12
N TYR A 50 1.03 9.71 19.89
CA TYR A 50 -0.01 10.67 19.49
C TYR A 50 -1.40 10.09 19.72
N PHE A 51 -1.59 8.82 19.38
CA PHE A 51 -2.87 8.14 19.48
C PHE A 51 -3.31 7.93 20.95
N THR A 52 -2.38 7.57 21.84
CA THR A 52 -2.61 7.51 23.29
C THR A 52 -2.91 8.88 23.88
N THR A 53 -2.24 9.93 23.39
CA THR A 53 -2.49 11.32 23.80
C THR A 53 -3.91 11.76 23.49
N LEU A 54 -4.40 11.48 22.27
CA LEU A 54 -5.79 11.79 21.88
C LEU A 54 -6.81 11.11 22.80
N LYS A 55 -6.56 9.86 23.17
CA LYS A 55 -7.45 9.12 24.08
C LYS A 55 -7.44 9.73 25.48
N ASN A 56 -6.26 10.04 26.02
CA ASN A 56 -6.11 10.63 27.35
C ASN A 56 -6.75 12.03 27.45
N GLN A 57 -6.77 12.78 26.34
CA GLN A 57 -7.45 14.08 26.24
C GLN A 57 -8.94 13.98 25.90
N ASN A 58 -9.51 12.77 25.88
CA ASN A 58 -10.91 12.51 25.52
C ASN A 58 -11.31 13.02 24.11
N MET A 59 -10.35 13.16 23.20
CA MET A 59 -10.62 13.54 21.80
C MET A 59 -11.12 12.38 20.96
N ILE A 60 -10.82 11.14 21.36
CA ILE A 60 -11.31 9.91 20.74
C ILE A 60 -11.90 8.96 21.78
N PRO A 61 -12.95 8.20 21.44
CA PRO A 61 -13.64 7.33 22.39
C PRO A 61 -12.84 6.06 22.77
N SER A 62 -11.85 5.64 21.97
CA SER A 62 -11.08 4.41 22.16
C SER A 62 -9.72 4.48 21.45
N LEU A 63 -8.85 3.50 21.72
CA LEU A 63 -7.60 3.27 20.97
C LEU A 63 -7.82 2.35 19.75
N SER A 64 -9.04 2.33 19.19
CA SER A 64 -9.33 1.59 17.96
C SER A 64 -9.11 2.50 16.75
N TRP A 65 -8.68 1.96 15.62
CA TRP A 65 -8.56 2.74 14.39
C TRP A 65 -8.93 1.92 13.17
N SER A 66 -9.21 2.60 12.07
CA SER A 66 -9.43 1.95 10.78
C SER A 66 -8.74 2.68 9.65
N TYR A 67 -8.24 1.94 8.66
CA TYR A 67 -7.52 2.47 7.51
C TYR A 67 -7.95 1.79 6.21
N THR A 68 -8.01 2.58 5.14
CA THR A 68 -7.99 2.08 3.75
C THR A 68 -7.11 3.00 2.91
N ALA A 69 -6.37 2.43 1.96
CA ALA A 69 -5.58 3.22 1.01
C ALA A 69 -6.48 3.96 -0.01
N GLY A 70 -7.73 3.51 -0.17
CA GLY A 70 -8.68 4.02 -1.13
C GLY A 70 -8.43 3.47 -2.54
N ALA A 71 -9.51 3.27 -3.29
CA ALA A 71 -9.50 2.79 -4.66
C ALA A 71 -9.87 3.92 -5.63
N GLN A 72 -8.87 4.70 -6.04
CA GLN A 72 -9.06 5.86 -6.94
C GLN A 72 -9.52 5.46 -8.35
N TYR A 73 -9.26 4.23 -8.76
CA TYR A 73 -9.66 3.71 -10.07
C TYR A 73 -11.17 3.41 -10.18
N GLN A 74 -11.89 3.35 -9.05
CA GLN A 74 -13.34 3.11 -9.07
C GLN A 74 -14.09 4.34 -9.61
N LEU A 75 -15.26 4.12 -10.22
CA LEU A 75 -16.06 5.18 -10.87
C LEU A 75 -16.33 6.39 -9.96
N LYS A 76 -16.63 6.14 -8.68
CA LYS A 76 -16.91 7.19 -7.69
C LYS A 76 -15.66 7.72 -6.99
N LYS A 77 -14.46 7.21 -7.34
CA LYS A 77 -13.16 7.50 -6.72
C LYS A 77 -13.21 7.35 -5.19
N VAL A 78 -12.75 6.21 -4.69
CA VAL A 78 -12.69 6.00 -3.24
C VAL A 78 -11.39 6.62 -2.70
N PHE A 79 -11.52 7.64 -1.86
CA PHE A 79 -10.37 8.24 -1.17
C PHE A 79 -9.91 7.36 -0.01
N GLY A 80 -8.61 7.39 0.24
CA GLY A 80 -8.05 6.82 1.46
C GLY A 80 -8.62 7.51 2.70
N GLN A 81 -8.77 6.74 3.77
CA GLN A 81 -9.39 7.19 5.01
C GLN A 81 -8.66 6.57 6.19
N LEU A 82 -8.41 7.38 7.21
CA LEU A 82 -7.92 6.98 8.51
C LEU A 82 -8.88 7.53 9.56
N ILE A 83 -9.44 6.65 10.39
CA ILE A 83 -10.37 7.02 11.46
C ILE A 83 -9.74 6.61 12.79
N PHE A 84 -9.73 7.55 13.74
CA PHE A 84 -9.32 7.32 15.12
C PHE A 84 -10.55 7.14 16.03
N GLY A 85 -10.48 6.16 16.93
CA GLY A 85 -11.55 5.82 17.85
C GLY A 85 -12.72 5.03 17.23
N GLY A 86 -12.57 4.48 16.02
CA GLY A 86 -13.65 3.72 15.40
C GLY A 86 -13.41 3.37 13.93
N TYR A 87 -14.51 3.14 13.22
CA TYR A 87 -14.54 2.79 11.80
C TYR A 87 -15.84 3.27 11.14
N ASP A 88 -15.85 3.38 9.82
CA ASP A 88 -17.04 3.66 9.03
C ASP A 88 -17.72 2.36 8.60
N ALA A 89 -18.82 2.00 9.28
CA ALA A 89 -19.56 0.77 9.00
C ALA A 89 -20.17 0.74 7.58
N ALA A 90 -20.45 1.89 6.97
CA ALA A 90 -20.98 1.95 5.60
C ALA A 90 -19.94 1.56 4.55
N ARG A 91 -18.65 1.50 4.93
CA ARG A 91 -17.54 1.16 4.05
C ARG A 91 -16.98 -0.24 4.29
N ILE A 92 -17.41 -0.96 5.31
CA ILE A 92 -16.90 -2.30 5.61
C ILE A 92 -17.93 -3.35 5.21
N GLU A 93 -17.49 -4.35 4.45
CA GLU A 93 -18.26 -5.57 4.25
C GLU A 93 -18.04 -6.47 5.47
N ALA A 94 -19.14 -6.79 6.15
CA ALA A 94 -19.08 -7.63 7.34
C ALA A 94 -18.57 -9.02 6.95
N ASN A 95 -17.55 -9.49 7.67
CA ASN A 95 -17.05 -10.86 7.59
C ASN A 95 -16.75 -11.34 9.00
N SER A 96 -16.68 -12.66 9.18
CA SER A 96 -16.42 -13.25 10.50
C SER A 96 -14.94 -13.31 10.84
N ALA A 97 -14.02 -13.15 9.89
CA ALA A 97 -12.60 -13.35 10.12
C ALA A 97 -12.04 -12.30 11.09
N SER A 98 -11.38 -12.80 12.13
CA SER A 98 -10.61 -12.01 13.08
C SER A 98 -9.16 -12.50 13.06
N PHE A 99 -8.25 -11.56 13.23
CA PHE A 99 -6.81 -11.79 13.22
C PHE A 99 -6.25 -11.36 14.57
N ASP A 100 -5.54 -12.27 15.22
CA ASP A 100 -4.93 -11.98 16.51
C ASP A 100 -3.69 -11.13 16.27
N LEU A 101 -3.67 -9.94 16.87
CA LEU A 101 -2.44 -9.17 16.97
C LEU A 101 -1.48 -9.89 17.92
N ALA A 102 -0.19 -9.80 17.63
CA ALA A 102 0.82 -10.32 18.55
C ALA A 102 0.64 -9.67 19.94
N GLN A 103 0.88 -10.45 21.00
CA GLN A 103 0.79 -9.94 22.37
C GLN A 103 1.77 -8.78 22.61
N ASP A 104 2.91 -8.83 21.93
CA ASP A 104 3.84 -7.72 21.84
C ASP A 104 3.32 -6.70 20.82
N GLN A 105 2.88 -5.54 21.33
CA GLN A 105 2.26 -4.46 20.56
C GLN A 105 3.25 -3.69 19.69
N ASP A 106 4.56 -3.93 19.85
CA ASP A 106 5.59 -3.39 18.95
C ASP A 106 5.74 -4.21 17.66
N ARG A 107 5.06 -5.36 17.57
CA ARG A 107 5.12 -6.19 16.36
C ARG A 107 4.14 -5.74 15.29
N ASP A 108 4.58 -5.93 14.06
CA ASP A 108 3.79 -5.68 12.87
C ASP A 108 2.50 -6.51 12.84
N ILE A 109 1.50 -5.98 12.13
CA ILE A 109 0.27 -6.72 11.83
C ILE A 109 0.64 -7.85 10.88
N VAL A 110 0.37 -9.09 11.27
CA VAL A 110 0.65 -10.29 10.48
C VAL A 110 -0.65 -11.01 10.17
N VAL A 111 -0.78 -11.47 8.92
CA VAL A 111 -1.89 -12.31 8.47
C VAL A 111 -1.35 -13.57 7.81
N ALA A 112 -2.11 -14.67 7.84
CA ALA A 112 -1.81 -15.84 7.02
C ALA A 112 -2.49 -15.68 5.65
N ILE A 113 -1.70 -15.75 4.58
CA ILE A 113 -2.19 -15.90 3.21
C ILE A 113 -2.23 -17.40 2.92
N GLN A 114 -3.43 -17.98 2.91
CA GLN A 114 -3.60 -19.40 2.60
C GLN A 114 -3.52 -19.65 1.10
N GLU A 115 -4.11 -18.76 0.30
CA GLU A 115 -4.11 -18.87 -1.16
C GLU A 115 -4.08 -17.50 -1.83
N ILE A 116 -3.48 -17.48 -3.02
CA ILE A 116 -3.63 -16.39 -3.98
C ILE A 116 -4.04 -17.03 -5.29
N ASN A 117 -5.14 -16.56 -5.89
CA ASN A 117 -5.70 -17.13 -7.11
C ASN A 117 -5.85 -16.04 -8.18
N TYR A 118 -5.36 -16.33 -9.38
CA TYR A 118 -5.64 -15.57 -10.59
C TYR A 118 -6.99 -16.00 -11.16
N ILE A 119 -7.81 -15.05 -11.56
CA ILE A 119 -9.10 -15.26 -12.22
C ILE A 119 -9.11 -14.38 -13.48
N GLY A 120 -8.95 -15.00 -14.64
CA GLY A 120 -9.02 -14.35 -15.95
C GLY A 120 -9.64 -15.29 -16.97
N SER A 121 -9.02 -15.45 -18.14
CA SER A 121 -9.40 -16.47 -19.12
C SER A 121 -9.23 -17.90 -18.59
N THR A 122 -8.33 -18.07 -17.64
CA THR A 122 -8.13 -19.28 -16.85
C THR A 122 -8.17 -18.95 -15.36
N GLN A 123 -8.39 -19.97 -14.53
CA GLN A 123 -8.16 -19.88 -13.10
C GLN A 123 -6.86 -20.61 -12.76
N THR A 124 -5.99 -19.97 -11.99
CA THR A 124 -4.69 -20.55 -11.61
C THR A 124 -4.28 -20.10 -10.24
N LYS A 125 -3.71 -21.02 -9.46
CA LYS A 125 -3.15 -20.73 -8.14
C LYS A 125 -1.80 -20.02 -8.30
N LEU A 126 -1.69 -18.81 -7.75
CA LEU A 126 -0.50 -17.98 -7.74
C LEU A 126 0.36 -18.19 -6.49
N LEU A 127 -0.20 -18.72 -5.41
CA LEU A 127 0.53 -19.11 -4.20
C LEU A 127 0.20 -20.56 -3.85
N SER A 128 1.19 -21.45 -3.95
CA SER A 128 1.01 -22.88 -3.72
C SER A 128 1.11 -23.29 -2.25
N THR A 129 1.94 -22.58 -1.49
CA THR A 129 2.23 -22.87 -0.08
C THR A 129 1.78 -21.67 0.75
N PRO A 130 0.91 -21.86 1.77
CA PRO A 130 0.52 -20.79 2.67
C PRO A 130 1.71 -20.10 3.32
N ILE A 131 1.62 -18.78 3.50
CA ILE A 131 2.66 -17.95 4.14
C ILE A 131 2.07 -16.99 5.16
N TYR A 132 2.89 -16.55 6.12
CA TYR A 132 2.60 -15.34 6.87
C TYR A 132 3.11 -14.13 6.10
N ALA A 133 2.39 -13.02 6.18
CA ALA A 133 2.80 -11.74 5.59
C ALA A 133 2.45 -10.58 6.53
N PHE A 134 3.31 -9.58 6.53
CA PHE A 134 3.07 -8.31 7.19
C PHE A 134 2.02 -7.50 6.43
N VAL A 135 1.28 -6.66 7.13
CA VAL A 135 0.41 -5.65 6.53
C VAL A 135 1.02 -4.27 6.82
N ASP A 136 1.53 -3.62 5.78
CA ASP A 136 2.28 -2.37 5.93
C ASP A 136 1.79 -1.29 4.95
N SER A 137 1.13 -0.28 5.51
CA SER A 137 0.61 0.87 4.73
C SER A 137 1.70 1.81 4.20
N THR A 138 2.96 1.67 4.62
CA THR A 138 4.08 2.51 4.18
C THR A 138 4.69 2.03 2.86
N ASP A 139 4.56 0.75 2.52
CA ASP A 139 5.03 0.19 1.25
C ASP A 139 3.90 0.22 0.19
N PRO A 140 4.14 0.71 -1.05
CA PRO A 140 3.14 0.60 -2.11
C PRO A 140 2.95 -0.82 -2.66
N LEU A 141 3.92 -1.72 -2.51
CA LEU A 141 4.04 -2.98 -3.23
C LEU A 141 3.45 -4.17 -2.47
N ILE A 142 3.27 -5.28 -3.18
CA ILE A 142 3.02 -6.60 -2.61
C ILE A 142 4.30 -7.42 -2.76
N TRP A 143 4.83 -7.90 -1.64
CA TRP A 143 6.07 -8.68 -1.59
C TRP A 143 5.75 -10.16 -1.31
N LEU A 144 6.20 -11.03 -2.21
CA LEU A 144 5.86 -12.45 -2.18
C LEU A 144 7.09 -13.34 -2.41
N PRO A 145 7.00 -14.65 -2.06
CA PRO A 145 8.03 -15.63 -2.39
C PRO A 145 8.31 -15.67 -3.91
N GLU A 146 9.53 -16.04 -4.27
CA GLU A 146 9.94 -16.22 -5.66
C GLU A 146 8.98 -17.08 -6.47
N SER A 147 8.55 -18.22 -5.92
CA SER A 147 7.61 -19.12 -6.58
C SER A 147 6.28 -18.46 -6.94
N ALA A 148 5.78 -17.60 -6.05
CA ALA A 148 4.56 -16.83 -6.32
C ALA A 148 4.81 -15.76 -7.36
N CYS A 149 5.91 -15.00 -7.27
CA CYS A 149 6.27 -14.01 -8.28
C CYS A 149 6.37 -14.64 -9.68
N THR A 150 6.99 -15.81 -9.82
CA THR A 150 7.06 -16.55 -11.08
C THR A 150 5.68 -16.99 -11.59
N ALA A 151 4.75 -17.32 -10.70
CA ALA A 151 3.37 -17.64 -11.09
C ALA A 151 2.63 -16.38 -11.61
N PHE A 152 2.81 -15.23 -10.95
CA PHE A 152 2.28 -13.94 -11.41
C PHE A 152 2.89 -13.54 -12.77
N GLU A 153 4.21 -13.68 -12.94
CA GLU A 153 4.91 -13.41 -14.20
C GLU A 153 4.28 -14.19 -15.36
N LYS A 154 3.98 -15.48 -15.16
CA LYS A 154 3.30 -16.30 -16.16
C LYS A 154 1.86 -15.86 -16.40
N ALA A 155 1.09 -15.62 -15.34
CA ALA A 155 -0.34 -15.31 -15.44
C ALA A 155 -0.62 -13.93 -16.07
N PHE A 156 0.25 -12.95 -15.81
CA PHE A 156 0.10 -11.58 -16.28
C PHE A 156 1.09 -11.22 -17.40
N SER A 157 1.93 -12.17 -17.84
CA SER A 157 3.01 -11.94 -18.81
C SER A 157 3.96 -10.81 -18.38
N LEU A 158 4.33 -10.78 -17.09
CA LEU A 158 5.22 -9.78 -16.53
C LEU A 158 6.68 -10.15 -16.75
N VAL A 159 7.51 -9.14 -16.96
CA VAL A 159 8.97 -9.27 -17.04
C VAL A 159 9.59 -8.28 -16.06
N LEU A 160 10.49 -8.76 -15.20
CA LEU A 160 11.18 -7.92 -14.24
C LEU A 160 12.24 -7.07 -14.96
N GLU A 161 12.20 -5.76 -14.76
CA GLU A 161 13.25 -4.84 -15.20
C GLU A 161 14.38 -4.82 -14.14
N PRO A 162 15.57 -5.36 -14.44
CA PRO A 162 16.62 -5.56 -13.43
C PRO A 162 17.16 -4.25 -12.84
N SER A 163 17.19 -3.18 -13.63
CA SER A 163 17.75 -1.89 -13.22
C SER A 163 16.93 -1.22 -12.11
N THR A 164 15.61 -1.33 -12.19
CA THR A 164 14.67 -0.72 -11.23
C THR A 164 14.11 -1.72 -10.23
N ASN A 165 14.28 -3.02 -10.50
CA ASN A 165 13.63 -4.11 -9.78
C ASN A 165 12.11 -3.91 -9.74
N ARG A 166 11.50 -3.62 -10.89
CA ARG A 166 10.05 -3.41 -11.07
C ARG A 166 9.54 -4.17 -12.29
N TYR A 167 8.27 -4.56 -12.27
CA TYR A 167 7.57 -5.10 -13.44
C TYR A 167 6.98 -3.95 -14.26
N LEU A 168 7.81 -3.32 -15.10
CA LEU A 168 7.35 -2.22 -15.96
C LEU A 168 6.52 -2.76 -17.12
N LEU A 169 5.48 -2.03 -17.50
CA LEU A 169 4.56 -2.39 -18.58
C LEU A 169 4.69 -1.38 -19.71
N ASN A 170 4.81 -1.87 -20.94
CA ASN A 170 4.64 -1.02 -22.12
C ASN A 170 3.14 -0.81 -22.43
N ASP A 171 2.83 0.13 -23.31
CA ASP A 171 1.46 0.53 -23.62
C ASP A 171 0.60 -0.63 -24.19
N SER A 172 1.19 -1.53 -24.99
CA SER A 172 0.45 -2.65 -25.58
C SER A 172 0.12 -3.74 -24.57
N GLN A 173 1.05 -4.07 -23.68
CA GLN A 173 0.82 -4.97 -22.55
C GLN A 173 -0.21 -4.39 -21.58
N HIS A 174 -0.08 -3.10 -21.24
CA HIS A 174 -1.05 -2.39 -20.41
C HIS A 174 -2.47 -2.42 -21.00
N ALA A 175 -2.61 -2.10 -22.30
CA ALA A 175 -3.90 -2.14 -22.98
C ALA A 175 -4.49 -3.56 -23.02
N THR A 176 -3.64 -4.59 -23.21
CA THR A 176 -4.05 -5.99 -23.18
C THR A 176 -4.59 -6.39 -21.81
N LEU A 177 -3.89 -6.06 -20.73
CA LEU A 177 -4.31 -6.37 -19.37
C LEU A 177 -5.57 -5.59 -18.96
N ARG A 178 -5.70 -4.33 -19.36
CA ARG A 178 -6.94 -3.55 -19.16
C ARG A 178 -8.13 -4.16 -19.87
N THR A 179 -7.94 -4.66 -21.09
CA THR A 179 -9.00 -5.30 -21.87
C THR A 179 -9.39 -6.66 -21.29
N ALA A 180 -8.40 -7.46 -20.89
CA ALA A 180 -8.63 -8.76 -20.27
C ALA A 180 -9.27 -8.65 -18.87
N ASN A 181 -8.98 -7.56 -18.16
CA ASN A 181 -9.48 -7.24 -16.82
C ASN A 181 -9.47 -8.43 -15.83
N PRO A 182 -8.35 -9.15 -15.67
CA PRO A 182 -8.26 -10.22 -14.70
C PRO A 182 -8.39 -9.70 -13.27
N SER A 183 -8.59 -10.62 -12.32
CA SER A 183 -8.60 -10.33 -10.90
C SER A 183 -7.72 -11.30 -10.11
N VAL A 184 -7.30 -10.88 -8.93
CA VAL A 184 -6.49 -11.66 -7.99
C VAL A 184 -7.24 -11.74 -6.66
N THR A 185 -7.57 -12.95 -6.24
CA THR A 185 -8.21 -13.19 -4.95
C THR A 185 -7.21 -13.71 -3.93
N PHE A 186 -7.07 -13.01 -2.81
CA PHE A 186 -6.30 -13.43 -1.64
C PHE A 186 -7.23 -14.07 -0.62
N LEU A 187 -6.95 -15.29 -0.21
CA LEU A 187 -7.64 -15.96 0.90
C LEU A 187 -6.80 -15.78 2.17
N LEU A 188 -7.30 -14.97 3.10
CA LEU A 188 -6.63 -14.67 4.35
C LEU A 188 -7.29 -15.40 5.52
N ALA A 189 -6.47 -15.73 6.53
CA ALA A 189 -6.91 -16.29 7.80
C ALA A 189 -5.96 -15.92 8.94
N ASN A 190 -6.33 -16.29 10.17
CA ASN A 190 -5.46 -16.13 11.34
C ASN A 190 -4.29 -17.14 11.36
N SER A 191 -4.46 -18.30 10.71
CA SER A 191 -3.48 -19.39 10.66
C SER A 191 -3.23 -19.88 9.23
N LEU A 192 -2.08 -20.51 8.99
CA LEU A 192 -1.70 -21.05 7.66
C LEU A 192 -2.64 -22.16 7.13
N SER A 193 -3.46 -22.75 8.01
CA SER A 193 -4.47 -23.73 7.62
C SER A 193 -5.67 -23.67 8.57
N GLY A 194 -6.85 -24.03 8.04
CA GLY A 194 -8.11 -24.00 8.79
C GLY A 194 -8.51 -22.58 9.23
N GLY A 195 -9.40 -22.51 10.21
CA GLY A 195 -9.90 -21.25 10.76
C GLY A 195 -10.93 -20.55 9.87
N GLN A 196 -11.38 -19.39 10.33
CA GLN A 196 -12.25 -18.52 9.55
C GLN A 196 -11.41 -17.76 8.52
N THR A 197 -11.92 -17.71 7.30
CA THR A 197 -11.23 -17.09 6.17
C THR A 197 -12.00 -15.88 5.66
N VAL A 198 -11.28 -14.97 5.01
CA VAL A 198 -11.85 -13.86 4.25
C VAL A 198 -11.17 -13.79 2.89
N SER A 199 -11.97 -13.62 1.84
CA SER A 199 -11.48 -13.46 0.47
C SER A 199 -11.45 -11.98 0.12
N ILE A 200 -10.28 -11.47 -0.26
CA ILE A 200 -10.11 -10.11 -0.75
C ILE A 200 -9.82 -10.17 -2.25
N ASN A 201 -10.72 -9.62 -3.06
CA ASN A 201 -10.60 -9.64 -4.51
C ASN A 201 -10.07 -8.30 -5.03
N LEU A 202 -8.95 -8.33 -5.75
CA LEU A 202 -8.34 -7.17 -6.38
C LEU A 202 -8.55 -7.26 -7.89
N PRO A 203 -9.33 -6.37 -8.52
CA PRO A 203 -9.37 -6.29 -9.97
C PRO A 203 -8.03 -5.79 -10.53
N TYR A 204 -7.77 -6.01 -11.82
CA TYR A 204 -6.55 -5.52 -12.48
C TYR A 204 -6.33 -4.02 -12.25
N ALA A 205 -7.41 -3.24 -12.19
CA ALA A 205 -7.35 -1.80 -11.92
C ALA A 205 -6.68 -1.44 -10.57
N ALA A 206 -6.66 -2.34 -9.58
CA ALA A 206 -5.88 -2.15 -8.35
C ALA A 206 -4.37 -2.22 -8.58
N PHE A 207 -3.95 -2.99 -9.58
CA PHE A 207 -2.55 -3.18 -9.97
C PHE A 207 -2.12 -2.21 -11.08
N ASP A 208 -3.06 -1.53 -11.73
CA ASP A 208 -2.82 -0.55 -12.79
C ASP A 208 -2.32 0.78 -12.21
N LEU A 209 -1.04 0.78 -11.82
CA LEU A 209 -0.39 1.92 -11.19
C LEU A 209 0.75 2.46 -12.07
N MET A 210 1.11 3.72 -11.81
CA MET A 210 2.28 4.35 -12.42
C MET A 210 3.40 4.49 -11.39
N VAL A 211 4.63 4.21 -11.84
CA VAL A 211 5.86 4.53 -11.13
C VAL A 211 6.50 5.75 -11.80
N SER A 212 7.11 6.62 -11.00
CA SER A 212 7.72 7.86 -11.47
C SER A 212 9.08 8.09 -10.80
N TYR A 213 9.67 9.25 -11.05
CA TYR A 213 10.89 9.70 -10.37
C TYR A 213 10.76 9.56 -8.85
N PRO A 214 11.82 9.13 -8.13
CA PRO A 214 13.19 8.86 -8.60
C PRO A 214 13.43 7.44 -9.13
N ILE A 215 12.40 6.59 -9.22
CA ILE A 215 12.59 5.18 -9.61
C ILE A 215 12.77 5.05 -11.13
N VAL A 216 12.01 5.83 -11.90
CA VAL A 216 12.11 5.96 -13.36
C VAL A 216 12.13 7.44 -13.74
N GLU A 217 12.79 7.81 -14.82
CA GLU A 217 12.83 9.21 -15.27
C GLU A 217 11.45 9.68 -15.75
N GLU A 218 10.81 8.86 -16.59
CA GLU A 218 9.50 9.14 -17.16
C GLU A 218 8.41 8.26 -16.51
N PRO A 219 7.24 8.83 -16.15
CA PRO A 219 6.15 8.05 -15.57
C PRO A 219 5.77 6.85 -16.45
N THR A 220 5.85 5.66 -15.88
CA THR A 220 5.67 4.39 -16.60
C THR A 220 4.68 3.51 -15.84
N TYR A 221 3.82 2.79 -16.57
CA TYR A 221 2.94 1.78 -15.95
C TYR A 221 3.76 0.65 -15.36
N TYR A 222 3.34 0.13 -14.20
CA TYR A 222 4.00 -1.01 -13.59
C TYR A 222 3.02 -1.86 -12.80
N PHE A 223 3.34 -3.15 -12.67
CA PHE A 223 2.63 -4.06 -11.78
C PHE A 223 3.30 -4.04 -10.39
N PRO A 224 2.57 -3.68 -9.30
CA PRO A 224 3.12 -3.46 -7.96
C PRO A 224 3.39 -4.75 -7.17
N LEU A 225 4.18 -5.64 -7.78
CA LEU A 225 4.65 -6.89 -7.19
C LEU A 225 6.17 -6.82 -7.00
N ARG A 226 6.68 -7.47 -5.96
CA ARG A 226 8.12 -7.60 -5.73
C ARG A 226 8.49 -8.96 -5.17
N LYS A 227 9.61 -9.49 -5.67
CA LYS A 227 10.22 -10.69 -5.11
C LYS A 227 10.91 -10.35 -3.79
N ALA A 228 10.45 -10.99 -2.72
CA ALA A 228 11.10 -10.95 -1.42
C ALA A 228 12.34 -11.85 -1.39
N ALA A 229 13.36 -11.43 -0.64
CA ALA A 229 14.58 -12.22 -0.45
C ALA A 229 14.38 -13.41 0.48
N ASN A 230 13.47 -13.27 1.45
CA ASN A 230 13.11 -14.28 2.45
C ASN A 230 11.73 -13.96 3.06
N ASP A 231 11.30 -14.79 4.00
CA ASP A 231 10.00 -14.71 4.66
C ASP A 231 9.80 -13.46 5.52
N SER A 232 10.87 -12.88 6.05
CA SER A 232 10.79 -11.62 6.81
C SER A 232 10.48 -10.38 5.96
N GLN A 233 10.34 -10.54 4.65
CA GLN A 233 9.98 -9.46 3.73
C GLN A 233 8.59 -9.64 3.08
N TYR A 234 7.85 -10.70 3.40
CA TYR A 234 6.52 -10.88 2.82
C TYR A 234 5.57 -9.82 3.37
N THR A 235 5.02 -8.99 2.48
CA THR A 235 4.30 -7.77 2.86
C THR A 235 3.15 -7.50 1.91
N LEU A 236 1.97 -7.23 2.47
CA LEU A 236 0.80 -6.70 1.79
C LEU A 236 0.76 -5.18 1.99
N GLY A 237 1.22 -4.45 0.97
CA GLY A 237 1.29 -2.99 1.00
C GLY A 237 0.00 -2.29 0.56
N ARG A 238 0.12 -0.98 0.26
CA ARG A 238 -1.02 -0.14 -0.13
C ARG A 238 -1.78 -0.65 -1.34
N THR A 239 -1.12 -1.28 -2.30
CA THR A 239 -1.82 -1.90 -3.45
C THR A 239 -2.92 -2.84 -2.97
N PHE A 240 -2.63 -3.68 -1.98
CA PHE A 240 -3.60 -4.58 -1.36
C PHE A 240 -4.66 -3.82 -0.54
N LEU A 241 -4.23 -2.82 0.21
CA LEU A 241 -5.10 -1.99 1.07
C LEU A 241 -6.04 -1.04 0.29
N GLN A 242 -5.99 -1.03 -1.05
CA GLN A 242 -7.02 -0.39 -1.87
C GLN A 242 -8.35 -1.13 -1.75
N GLU A 243 -8.32 -2.47 -1.63
CA GLU A 243 -9.50 -3.32 -1.53
C GLU A 243 -9.67 -3.96 -0.14
N ALA A 244 -8.61 -3.97 0.69
CA ALA A 244 -8.70 -4.35 2.09
C ALA A 244 -8.82 -3.13 3.02
N LYS A 245 -9.79 -3.16 3.95
CA LYS A 245 -9.91 -2.18 5.04
C LYS A 245 -9.41 -2.78 6.33
N LEU A 246 -8.47 -2.10 6.98
CA LEU A 246 -7.97 -2.48 8.29
C LEU A 246 -8.86 -1.88 9.36
N ARG A 247 -9.18 -2.67 10.36
CA ARG A 247 -9.85 -2.24 11.59
C ARG A 247 -9.14 -2.92 12.75
N VAL A 248 -8.59 -2.11 13.66
CA VAL A 248 -8.01 -2.54 14.92
C VAL A 248 -8.93 -2.06 16.04
N THR A 249 -9.28 -2.95 16.97
CA THR A 249 -10.23 -2.70 18.06
C THR A 249 -9.68 -3.11 19.41
#